data_AF-A0A2R6JT35-F1
#
_entry.id   AF-A0A2R6JT35-F1
#
_cell.length_a   1.000
_cell.length_b   1.000
_cell.length_c   1.000
_cell.angle_alpha   90.00
_cell.angle_beta   90.00
_cell.angle_gamma   90.00
#
_symmetry.space_group_name_H-M   'P 1'
#
loop_
_entity.id
_entity.type
_entity.pdbx_description
1 polymer ?
#
loop_
_entity_poly.entity_id
_entity_poly.type
_entity_poly.pdbx_seq_one_letter_code
_entity_poly.pdbx_strand_id
1 'polypeptide(L)' 'MIETEPIATVQFATETATVLAQGPPSGLPEAVPDFVGEVLGGIRSFLEGTVEFPGGLVRDLTPGGPESAPGGPGNASGR' A
#
# COMPACT_ATOMS: atom_id res chain seq x y z
N MET A 1 3.56 -14.07 33.48
CA MET A 1 4.21 -13.10 34.38
C MET A 1 5.07 -12.22 33.50
N ILE A 2 4.66 -10.97 33.27
CA ILE A 2 5.43 -10.02 32.45
C ILE A 2 6.27 -9.22 33.44
N GLU A 3 7.53 -9.62 33.60
CA GLU A 3 8.52 -8.82 34.31
C GLU A 3 8.81 -7.61 33.42
N THR A 4 8.10 -6.52 33.67
CA THR A 4 8.31 -5.28 32.94
C THR A 4 9.55 -4.63 33.53
N GLU A 5 10.69 -4.82 32.86
CA GLU A 5 11.95 -4.18 33.23
C GLU A 5 11.74 -2.66 33.30
N PRO A 6 12.26 -1.97 34.34
CA PRO A 6 12.01 -0.54 34.55
C PRO A 6 12.46 0.33 33.37
N ILE A 7 13.48 -0.13 32.63
CA ILE A 7 13.97 0.52 31.41
C ILE A 7 12.94 0.44 30.26
N ALA A 8 12.23 -0.68 30.13
CA ALA A 8 11.22 -0.86 29.08
C ALA A 8 10.02 0.08 29.29
N THR A 9 9.58 0.29 30.54
CA THR A 9 8.50 1.24 30.87
C THR A 9 8.88 2.67 30.50
N VAL A 10 10.12 3.09 30.77
CA VAL A 10 10.60 4.45 30.47
C VAL A 10 10.74 4.68 28.98
N GLN A 11 11.21 3.68 28.23
CA GLN A 11 11.30 3.74 26.77
C GLN A 11 9.92 3.85 26.14
N PHE A 12 8.98 2.99 26.55
CA PHE A 12 7.60 3.05 26.05
C PHE A 12 6.94 4.39 26.35
N ALA A 13 7.12 4.94 27.57
CA ALA A 13 6.60 6.25 27.92
C ALA A 13 7.20 7.38 27.05
N THR A 14 8.49 7.29 26.72
CA THR A 14 9.19 8.28 25.88
C THR A 14 8.74 8.20 24.42
N GLU A 15 8.62 7.00 23.86
CA GLU A 15 8.10 6.78 22.50
C GLU A 15 6.66 7.26 22.39
N THR A 16 5.80 6.89 23.36
CA THR A 16 4.40 7.31 23.37
C THR A 16 4.28 8.84 23.50
N ALA A 17 5.08 9.47 24.36
CA ALA A 17 5.11 10.93 24.48
C ALA A 17 5.59 11.61 23.19
N THR A 18 6.57 11.03 22.50
CA THR A 18 7.07 11.54 21.20
C THR A 18 6.00 11.43 20.12
N VAL A 19 5.34 10.27 19.99
CA VAL A 19 4.25 10.04 19.04
C VAL A 19 3.07 10.98 19.29
N LEU A 20 2.69 11.19 20.55
CA LEU A 20 1.62 12.11 20.93
C LEU A 20 1.99 13.58 20.68
N ALA A 21 3.27 13.95 20.86
CA ALA A 21 3.78 15.29 20.57
C ALA A 21 3.84 15.59 19.07
N GLN A 22 3.90 14.57 18.22
CA GLN A 22 3.91 14.74 16.75
C GLN A 22 2.52 14.97 16.15
N GLY A 23 1.45 14.91 16.96
CA GLY A 23 0.06 15.08 16.49
C GLY A 23 -0.35 14.00 15.48
N PRO A 24 -1.64 13.95 15.07
CA PRO A 24 -2.00 13.25 13.85
C PRO A 24 -1.15 13.83 12.72
N PRO A 25 -0.62 13.02 11.79
CA PRO A 25 0.10 13.54 10.65
C PRO A 25 -0.72 14.67 10.05
N SER A 26 -0.17 15.89 10.06
CA SER A 26 -0.88 17.11 9.69
C SER A 26 -1.02 17.13 8.17
N GLY A 27 -2.03 16.41 7.70
CA GLY A 27 -2.34 16.21 6.31
C GLY A 27 -3.34 15.05 6.22
N LEU A 28 -4.49 15.29 5.61
CA LEU A 28 -5.21 14.15 5.05
C LEU A 28 -4.26 13.46 4.06
N PRO A 29 -4.19 12.12 4.04
CA PRO A 29 -3.48 11.43 2.98
C PRO A 29 -3.98 11.98 1.65
N GLU A 30 -3.06 12.10 0.70
CA GLU A 30 -3.39 12.44 -0.67
C GLU A 30 -4.54 11.59 -1.20
N ALA A 31 -5.35 12.17 -2.08
CA ALA A 31 -6.50 11.48 -2.66
C ALA A 31 -6.03 10.13 -3.22
N VAL A 32 -6.65 9.06 -2.74
CA VAL A 32 -6.30 7.71 -3.18
C VAL A 32 -6.51 7.64 -4.69
N PRO A 33 -5.56 7.09 -5.46
CA PRO A 33 -5.70 6.98 -6.91
C PRO A 33 -6.98 6.25 -7.32
N ASP A 34 -7.58 6.68 -8.43
CA ASP A 34 -8.85 6.14 -8.95
C ASP A 34 -8.85 4.62 -9.11
N PHE A 35 -7.70 4.00 -9.43
CA PHE A 35 -7.59 2.55 -9.60
C PHE A 35 -7.96 1.76 -8.33
N VAL A 36 -7.77 2.32 -7.14
CA VAL A 36 -8.13 1.64 -5.88
C VAL A 36 -9.66 1.54 -5.75
N GLY A 37 -10.38 2.55 -6.24
CA GLY A 37 -11.84 2.52 -6.34
C GLY A 37 -12.32 1.39 -7.24
N GLU A 38 -11.68 1.22 -8.40
CA GLU A 38 -11.95 0.12 -9.33
C GLU A 38 -11.69 -1.25 -8.69
N VAL A 39 -10.57 -1.40 -7.97
CA VAL A 39 -10.23 -2.64 -7.26
C VAL A 39 -11.25 -2.95 -6.16
N LEU A 40 -11.66 -1.96 -5.38
CA LEU A 40 -12.68 -2.11 -4.34
C LEU A 40 -14.05 -2.48 -4.92
N GLY A 41 -14.43 -1.88 -6.04
CA GLY A 41 -15.63 -2.25 -6.80
C GLY A 41 -15.59 -3.70 -7.26
N GLY A 42 -14.44 -4.14 -7.79
CA GLY A 42 -14.21 -5.52 -8.19
C GLY A 42 -14.31 -6.54 -7.05
N ILE A 43 -13.69 -6.24 -5.90
CA ILE A 43 -13.78 -7.06 -4.70
C ILE A 43 -15.23 -7.17 -4.22
N ARG A 44 -15.98 -6.06 -4.25
CA ARG A 44 -17.40 -6.05 -3.89
C ARG A 44 -18.22 -6.96 -4.81
N SER A 45 -18.04 -6.87 -6.13
CA SER A 45 -18.74 -7.73 -7.10
C SER A 45 -18.38 -9.21 -6.94
N PHE A 46 -17.16 -9.54 -6.52
CA PHE A 46 -16.78 -10.90 -6.13
C PHE A 46 -17.52 -11.37 -4.87
N LEU A 47 -17.57 -10.54 -3.82
CA LEU A 47 -18.30 -10.87 -2.59
C LEU A 47 -19.81 -11.02 -2.80
N GLU A 48 -20.37 -10.25 -3.73
CA GLU A 48 -21.77 -10.37 -4.18
C GLU A 48 -22.00 -11.57 -5.11
N GLY A 49 -20.96 -12.38 -5.40
CA GLY A 49 -21.05 -13.58 -6.22
C GLY A 49 -21.26 -13.32 -7.71
N THR A 50 -21.08 -12.07 -8.15
CA THR A 50 -21.25 -11.65 -9.56
C THR A 50 -20.00 -11.96 -10.39
N VAL A 51 -18.84 -12.15 -9.74
CA VAL A 51 -17.56 -12.48 -10.38
C VAL A 51 -16.99 -13.72 -9.70
N GLU A 52 -16.59 -14.73 -10.48
CA GLU A 52 -16.04 -15.99 -9.94
C GLU A 52 -14.54 -15.90 -9.62
N PHE A 53 -13.78 -14.98 -10.25
CA PHE A 53 -12.32 -14.90 -10.10
C PHE A 53 -11.80 -13.46 -9.92
N PRO A 54 -11.47 -13.03 -8.70
CA PRO A 54 -11.04 -11.66 -8.41
C PRO A 54 -9.58 -11.41 -8.84
N GLY A 55 -8.76 -12.46 -8.95
CA GLY A 55 -7.35 -12.33 -9.30
C GLY A 55 -7.08 -11.84 -10.73
N GLY A 56 -7.95 -12.16 -11.69
CA GLY A 56 -7.84 -11.64 -13.06
C GLY A 56 -8.14 -10.14 -13.10
N LEU A 57 -9.23 -9.74 -12.44
CA LEU A 57 -9.64 -8.35 -12.35
C LEU A 57 -8.60 -7.46 -11.68
N VAL A 58 -7.98 -7.91 -10.58
CA VAL A 58 -6.88 -7.16 -9.93
C VAL A 58 -5.68 -7.02 -10.88
N ARG A 59 -5.38 -8.06 -11.67
CA ARG A 59 -4.28 -8.03 -12.64
C ARG A 59 -4.56 -7.08 -13.81
N ASP A 60 -5.80 -7.01 -14.29
CA ASP A 60 -6.21 -6.09 -15.37
C ASP A 60 -6.27 -4.63 -14.89
N LEU A 61 -6.66 -4.40 -13.63
CA LEU A 61 -6.76 -3.07 -13.03
C LEU A 61 -5.42 -2.53 -12.51
N THR A 62 -4.40 -3.38 -12.39
CA THR A 62 -3.06 -2.94 -11.97
C THR A 62 -2.35 -2.26 -13.16
N PRO A 63 -2.02 -0.96 -13.08
CA PRO A 63 -1.21 -0.31 -14.10
C PRO A 63 0.17 -0.96 -14.16
N GLY A 64 0.60 -1.44 -15.33
CA GLY A 64 1.91 -2.09 -15.50
C GLY A 64 1.88 -3.60 -15.80
N GLY A 65 0.80 -4.14 -16.35
CA GLY A 65 0.74 -5.53 -16.86
C GLY A 65 1.88 -5.87 -17.85
N PRO A 66 2.06 -7.15 -18.25
CA PRO A 66 3.25 -7.63 -18.98
C PRO A 66 3.54 -6.93 -20.33
N GLU A 67 2.59 -6.14 -20.82
CA GLU A 67 2.70 -5.27 -22.01
C GLU A 67 3.22 -3.85 -21.71
N SER A 68 3.35 -3.46 -20.45
CA SER A 68 4.08 -2.26 -20.00
C SER A 68 5.55 -2.57 -19.71
N ALA A 69 6.24 -3.21 -20.66
CA ALA A 69 7.69 -3.07 -20.76
C ALA A 69 7.97 -1.92 -21.74
N PRO A 70 8.41 -0.74 -21.28
CA PRO A 70 8.82 0.30 -22.20
C PRO A 70 10.08 -0.19 -22.92
N GLY A 71 10.00 -0.35 -24.23
CA GLY A 71 11.16 -0.55 -25.09
C GLY A 71 12.12 0.62 -24.90
N GLY A 72 13.16 0.41 -24.10
CA GLY A 72 14.27 1.35 -23.93
C GLY A 72 15.15 1.40 -25.19
N PRO A 73 15.72 2.56 -25.52
CA PRO A 73 16.38 2.80 -26.80
C PRO A 73 17.63 1.94 -26.96
N GLY A 74 17.81 1.40 -28.16
CA GLY A 74 19.03 0.72 -28.56
C GLY A 74 20.24 1.61 -28.33
N ASN A 75 21.15 1.16 -27.46
CA ASN A 75 22.51 1.66 -27.42
C ASN A 75 23.33 0.89 -28.46
N ALA A 76 23.34 1.42 -29.68
CA ALA A 76 24.48 1.27 -30.57
C ALA A 76 25.73 1.80 -29.84
N SER A 77 26.46 0.92 -29.17
CA SER A 77 27.81 1.19 -28.66
C SER A 77 28.74 0.16 -29.26
N GLY A 78 29.59 0.62 -30.17
CA GLY A 78 30.48 -0.22 -30.94
C GLY A 78 31.52 -0.95 -30.11
N ARG A 79 31.78 -2.20 -30.50
CA ARG A 79 33.09 -2.74 -30.86
C ARG A 79 32.93 -4.10 -31.53
#